data_AF-R7RU17-F1
#
_entry.id   AF-R7RU17-F1
#
_cell.length_a   1.000
_cell.length_b   1.000
_cell.length_c   1.000
_cell.angle_alpha   90.00
_cell.angle_beta   90.00
_cell.angle_gamma   90.00
#
_symmetry.space_group_name_H-M   'P 1'
#
loop_
_entity.id
_entity.type
_entity.pdbx_description
1 polymer ?
#
loop_
_entity_poly.entity_id
_entity_poly.type
_entity_poly.pdbx_seq_one_letter_code
_entity_poly.pdbx_strand_id
1 'polypeptide(L)'
;MNFKKLTSSLLLIMLMTVILVFGASESLNNGGATWSGGIRDNIVFSQIVDNKVDGLAYKATVWVQNDEGTRNEVTGRTTGFGESGKIYVQIGATYKHIFEPNRAGYKNLEIINAKLN
;
A
#
# COMPACT_ATOMS: atom_id res chain seq x y z
N MET A 1 41.27 -6.64 15.66
CA MET A 1 39.86 -6.87 16.03
C MET A 1 39.32 -5.60 16.66
N ASN A 2 38.38 -4.91 16.02
CA ASN A 2 37.42 -3.98 16.64
C ASN A 2 36.44 -3.47 15.57
N PHE A 3 35.34 -4.21 15.41
CA PHE A 3 34.15 -3.77 14.68
C PHE A 3 33.49 -2.63 15.44
N LYS A 4 33.43 -1.44 14.85
CA LYS A 4 32.46 -0.41 15.24
C LYS A 4 31.40 -0.34 14.16
N LYS A 5 30.19 -0.67 14.57
CA LYS A 5 28.98 -0.90 13.77
C LYS A 5 28.59 0.40 13.04
N LEU A 6 28.52 0.34 11.72
CA LEU A 6 27.84 1.31 10.87
C LEU A 6 26.34 1.14 11.11
N THR A 7 25.74 1.94 12.01
CA THR A 7 24.29 2.07 12.09
C THR A 7 23.85 2.97 10.95
N SER A 8 23.48 2.33 9.84
CA SER A 8 22.97 2.98 8.64
C SER A 8 21.64 3.67 8.94
N SER A 9 21.54 4.90 8.46
CA SER A 9 20.49 5.89 8.63
C SER A 9 19.10 5.37 8.25
N LEU A 10 18.12 5.50 9.15
CA LEU A 10 16.71 5.33 8.81
C LEU A 10 16.15 6.67 8.32
N LEU A 11 16.25 6.89 7.01
CA LEU A 11 15.65 8.05 6.34
C LEU A 11 14.14 7.77 6.17
N LEU A 12 13.33 8.21 7.12
CA LEU A 12 11.87 8.11 7.04
C LEU A 12 11.32 9.19 6.10
N ILE A 13 11.31 8.90 4.80
CA ILE A 13 10.63 9.74 3.82
C ILE A 13 9.15 9.36 3.82
N MET A 14 8.32 10.21 4.42
CA MET A 14 6.86 10.08 4.40
C MET A 14 6.33 10.63 3.06
N LEU A 15 6.53 9.89 1.98
CA LEU A 15 5.94 10.24 0.67
C LEU A 15 4.47 9.79 0.66
N MET A 16 3.53 10.73 0.66
CA MET A 16 2.16 10.45 0.25
C MET A 16 2.12 10.33 -1.27
N THR A 17 2.16 9.11 -1.80
CA THR A 17 1.87 8.88 -3.22
C THR A 17 0.35 9.00 -3.43
N VAL A 18 -0.08 10.15 -3.93
CA VAL A 18 -1.47 10.37 -4.38
C VAL A 18 -1.51 10.04 -5.86
N ILE A 19 -2.19 8.94 -6.24
CA ILE A 19 -2.35 8.59 -7.65
C ILE A 19 -3.79 8.83 -8.08
N LEU A 20 -3.93 9.68 -9.11
CA LEU A 20 -5.19 10.04 -9.75
C LEU A 20 -5.46 9.13 -10.96
N VAL A 21 -6.75 8.92 -11.24
CA VAL A 21 -7.35 7.75 -11.91
C VAL A 21 -6.94 7.60 -13.38
N PHE A 22 -5.98 6.71 -13.63
CA PHE A 22 -6.14 5.40 -14.28
C PHE A 22 -5.37 4.42 -13.39
N GLY A 23 -5.82 3.16 -13.29
CA GLY A 23 -5.24 2.18 -12.36
C GLY A 23 -3.71 2.24 -12.31
N ALA A 24 -3.16 2.32 -11.11
CA ALA A 24 -1.74 2.52 -10.87
C ALA A 24 -1.16 1.34 -10.10
N SER A 25 0.13 1.13 -10.31
CA SER A 25 0.89 0.08 -9.67
C SER A 25 2.30 0.59 -9.37
N GLU A 26 2.80 0.26 -8.19
CA GLU A 26 4.14 0.60 -7.75
C GLU A 26 4.84 -0.66 -7.24
N SER A 27 6.10 -0.84 -7.65
CA SER A 27 6.96 -1.90 -7.13
C SER A 27 7.59 -1.46 -5.81
N LEU A 28 7.35 -2.22 -4.74
CA LEU A 28 7.85 -1.94 -3.40
C LEU A 28 9.03 -2.87 -3.07
N ASN A 29 10.01 -2.37 -2.31
CA ASN A 29 11.17 -3.13 -1.86
C ASN A 29 11.84 -3.93 -2.99
N ASN A 30 12.21 -3.26 -4.08
CA ASN A 30 12.85 -3.89 -5.24
C ASN A 30 12.07 -5.12 -5.78
N GLY A 31 10.74 -4.97 -5.89
CA GLY A 31 9.84 -6.01 -6.39
C GLY A 31 9.52 -7.11 -5.38
N GLY A 32 9.83 -6.93 -4.10
CA GLY A 32 9.37 -7.86 -3.06
C GLY A 32 7.86 -7.75 -2.79
N ALA A 33 7.26 -6.57 -2.97
CA ALA A 33 5.81 -6.40 -2.97
C ALA A 33 5.36 -5.46 -4.09
N THR A 34 4.06 -5.42 -4.32
CA THR A 34 3.43 -4.47 -5.23
C THR A 34 2.29 -3.77 -4.52
N TRP A 35 2.29 -2.45 -4.54
CA TRP A 35 1.08 -1.69 -4.32
C TRP A 35 0.32 -1.53 -5.64
N SER A 36 -1.00 -1.67 -5.62
CA SER A 36 -1.85 -1.28 -6.72
C SER A 36 -3.12 -0.61 -6.23
N GLY A 37 -3.62 0.35 -6.99
CA GLY A 37 -4.83 1.08 -6.66
C GLY A 37 -5.44 1.76 -7.86
N GLY A 38 -6.73 2.05 -7.80
CA GLY A 38 -7.45 2.65 -8.91
C GLY A 38 -8.93 2.35 -8.84
N ILE A 39 -9.59 2.39 -10.00
CA ILE A 39 -11.00 2.05 -10.13
C ILE A 39 -11.17 0.85 -11.04
N ARG A 40 -11.98 -0.13 -10.62
CA ARG A 40 -12.42 -1.28 -11.42
C ARG A 40 -13.85 -1.62 -11.04
N ASP A 41 -14.72 -1.88 -12.01
CA ASP A 41 -16.11 -2.31 -11.78
C ASP A 41 -16.89 -1.41 -10.79
N ASN A 42 -16.77 -0.08 -10.93
CA ASN A 42 -17.35 0.93 -10.03
C ASN A 42 -16.84 0.86 -8.56
N ILE A 43 -15.69 0.26 -8.34
CA ILE A 43 -15.05 0.15 -7.02
C ILE A 43 -13.70 0.85 -7.07
N VAL A 44 -13.50 1.82 -6.17
CA VAL A 44 -12.18 2.37 -5.86
C VAL A 44 -11.50 1.41 -4.90
N PHE A 45 -10.31 0.93 -5.25
CA PHE A 45 -9.57 -0.04 -4.45
C PHE A 45 -8.14 0.39 -4.22
N SER A 46 -7.56 -0.12 -3.13
CA SER A 46 -6.13 -0.04 -2.87
C SER A 46 -5.64 -1.29 -2.17
N GLN A 47 -4.50 -1.80 -2.60
CA GLN A 47 -3.96 -3.05 -2.08
C GLN A 47 -2.43 -3.11 -2.08
N ILE A 48 -1.88 -3.92 -1.18
CA ILE A 48 -0.47 -4.32 -1.19
C ILE A 48 -0.41 -5.84 -1.18
N VAL A 49 0.30 -6.39 -2.16
CA VAL A 49 0.49 -7.83 -2.37
C VAL A 49 1.97 -8.17 -2.20
N ASP A 50 2.24 -9.21 -1.42
CA ASP A 50 3.58 -9.77 -1.31
C ASP A 50 3.88 -10.67 -2.50
N ASN A 51 5.03 -10.45 -3.16
CA ASN A 51 5.41 -11.15 -4.38
C ASN A 51 6.56 -12.13 -4.15
N LYS A 52 7.05 -12.31 -2.92
CA LYS A 52 8.16 -13.23 -2.63
C LYS A 52 7.90 -14.08 -1.40
N VAL A 53 8.59 -15.22 -1.34
CA VAL A 53 8.66 -16.06 -0.14
C VAL A 53 10.08 -15.91 0.42
N ASP A 54 10.36 -14.78 1.05
CA ASP A 54 11.69 -14.42 1.57
C ASP A 54 11.72 -14.19 3.09
N GLY A 55 10.59 -14.46 3.77
CA GLY A 55 10.46 -14.28 5.21
C GLY A 55 10.23 -12.83 5.64
N LEU A 56 10.00 -11.91 4.70
CA LEU A 56 9.54 -10.56 4.97
C LEU A 56 8.01 -10.50 4.95
N ALA A 57 7.47 -9.44 5.54
CA ALA A 57 6.08 -9.04 5.42
C ALA A 57 6.01 -7.51 5.33
N TYR A 58 4.96 -7.01 4.70
CA TYR A 58 4.77 -5.60 4.41
C TYR A 58 3.63 -5.08 5.26
N LYS A 59 3.94 -4.22 6.23
CA LYS A 59 2.95 -3.56 7.08
C LYS A 59 2.72 -2.15 6.55
N ALA A 60 1.46 -1.77 6.36
CA ALA A 60 1.11 -0.45 5.85
C ALA A 60 -0.36 -0.12 6.14
N THR A 61 -0.71 1.14 5.92
CA THR A 61 -2.11 1.56 5.76
C THR A 61 -2.42 1.75 4.27
N VAL A 62 -3.37 0.98 3.73
CA VAL A 62 -3.95 1.24 2.40
C VAL A 62 -5.22 2.06 2.56
N TRP A 63 -5.50 2.98 1.64
CA TRP A 63 -6.64 3.88 1.72
C TRP A 63 -7.26 4.15 0.36
N VAL A 64 -8.55 4.45 0.37
CA VAL A 64 -9.35 4.86 -0.79
C VAL A 64 -10.27 6.02 -0.39
N GLN A 65 -10.57 6.88 -1.35
CA GLN A 65 -11.49 7.99 -1.18
C GLN A 65 -12.37 8.10 -2.43
N ASN A 66 -13.69 8.13 -2.25
CA ASN A 66 -14.59 8.41 -3.37
C ASN A 66 -14.62 9.91 -3.71
N ASP A 67 -15.19 10.27 -4.84
CA ASP A 67 -15.31 11.67 -5.28
C ASP A 67 -16.25 12.53 -4.42
N GLU A 68 -16.98 11.95 -3.47
CA GLU A 68 -17.71 12.70 -2.42
C GLU A 68 -16.84 13.04 -1.20
N GLY A 69 -15.62 12.52 -1.13
CA GLY A 69 -14.73 12.71 0.01
C GLY A 69 -14.84 11.65 1.10
N THR A 70 -15.72 10.66 0.95
CA THR A 70 -15.82 9.52 1.87
C THR A 70 -14.57 8.67 1.75
N ARG A 71 -13.93 8.36 2.88
CA ARG A 71 -12.64 7.67 2.94
C ARG A 71 -12.75 6.37 3.73
N ASN A 72 -12.19 5.30 3.17
CA ASN A 72 -11.93 4.04 3.88
C ASN A 72 -10.42 3.79 3.95
N GLU A 73 -9.94 3.28 5.08
CA GLU A 73 -8.55 2.85 5.20
C GLU A 73 -8.40 1.64 6.12
N VAL A 74 -7.41 0.81 5.83
CA VAL A 74 -7.08 -0.39 6.61
C VAL A 74 -5.58 -0.38 6.87
N THR A 75 -5.22 -0.51 8.15
CA THR A 75 -3.84 -0.77 8.57
C THR A 75 -3.70 -2.26 8.83
N GLY A 76 -2.74 -2.88 8.18
CA GLY A 76 -2.49 -4.31 8.31
C GLY A 76 -1.07 -4.66 7.91
N ARG A 77 -0.82 -5.97 7.79
CA ARG A 77 0.40 -6.50 7.20
C ARG A 77 0.07 -7.62 6.23
N THR A 78 0.94 -7.87 5.26
CA THR A 78 0.83 -9.07 4.44
C THR A 78 1.05 -10.31 5.31
N THR A 79 0.24 -11.35 5.07
CA THR A 79 0.27 -12.60 5.85
C THR A 79 0.81 -13.78 5.06
N GLY A 80 1.06 -13.60 3.76
CA GLY A 80 1.63 -14.61 2.89
C GLY A 80 1.78 -14.09 1.46
N PHE A 81 2.38 -14.93 0.62
CA PHE A 81 2.58 -14.67 -0.80
C PHE A 81 1.25 -14.57 -1.55
N GLY A 82 1.16 -13.57 -2.44
CA GLY A 82 0.06 -13.39 -3.37
C GLY A 82 -1.21 -12.79 -2.76
N GLU A 83 -2.28 -12.82 -3.56
CA GLU A 83 -3.55 -12.13 -3.28
C GLU A 83 -4.23 -12.58 -1.97
N SER A 84 -4.04 -13.82 -1.55
CA SER A 84 -4.64 -14.36 -0.30
C SER A 84 -4.07 -13.72 0.96
N GLY A 85 -2.85 -13.17 0.89
CA GLY A 85 -2.16 -12.57 2.02
C GLY A 85 -2.08 -11.04 1.97
N LYS A 86 -2.87 -10.38 1.11
CA LYS A 86 -2.77 -8.94 0.86
C LYS A 86 -3.35 -8.07 1.96
N ILE A 87 -2.93 -6.81 1.99
CA ILE A 87 -3.69 -5.73 2.63
C ILE A 87 -4.62 -5.15 1.58
N TYR A 88 -5.91 -4.98 1.89
CA TYR A 88 -6.92 -4.54 0.92
C TYR A 88 -7.95 -3.61 1.56
N VAL A 89 -8.34 -2.58 0.81
CA VAL A 89 -9.49 -1.75 1.13
C VAL A 89 -10.19 -1.31 -0.15
N GLN A 90 -11.51 -1.10 -0.04
CA GLN A 90 -12.31 -0.62 -1.15
C GLN A 90 -13.45 0.30 -0.70
N ILE A 91 -13.98 1.08 -1.65
CA ILE A 91 -15.20 1.87 -1.52
C ILE A 91 -15.88 1.96 -2.89
N GLY A 92 -17.21 2.12 -2.93
CA GLY A 92 -17.93 2.37 -4.17
C GLY A 92 -17.53 3.73 -4.77
N ALA A 93 -17.28 3.75 -6.08
CA ALA A 93 -17.11 4.99 -6.83
C ALA A 93 -18.48 5.66 -7.02
N THR A 94 -18.54 6.99 -6.87
CA THR A 94 -19.81 7.74 -6.90
C THR A 94 -20.01 8.54 -8.19
N TYR A 95 -18.94 9.03 -8.82
CA TYR A 95 -18.94 9.79 -10.07
C TYR A 95 -19.89 11.00 -10.10
N LYS A 96 -20.20 11.57 -8.94
CA LYS A 96 -21.06 12.74 -8.77
C LYS A 96 -20.31 14.05 -8.92
N HIS A 97 -19.00 14.06 -8.69
CA HIS A 97 -18.18 15.27 -8.75
C HIS A 97 -17.11 15.16 -9.83
N ILE A 98 -17.16 16.04 -10.84
CA ILE A 98 -16.29 15.96 -12.02
C ILE A 98 -14.88 16.50 -11.77
N PHE A 99 -14.70 17.31 -10.72
CA PHE A 99 -13.43 17.96 -10.37
C PHE A 99 -12.72 17.29 -9.19
N GLU A 100 -13.44 16.47 -8.43
CA GLU A 100 -12.94 15.69 -7.32
C GLU A 100 -12.73 14.25 -7.80
N PRO A 101 -11.50 13.83 -8.13
CA PRO A 101 -11.28 12.46 -8.57
C PRO A 101 -11.43 11.51 -7.38
N ASN A 102 -11.93 10.30 -7.66
CA ASN A 102 -11.73 9.14 -6.78
C ASN A 102 -10.22 8.90 -6.59
N ARG A 103 -9.78 8.46 -5.42
CA ARG A 103 -8.36 8.33 -5.08
C ARG A 103 -8.06 7.03 -4.36
N ALA A 104 -6.84 6.54 -4.55
CA ALA A 104 -6.30 5.39 -3.83
C ALA A 104 -4.85 5.65 -3.49
N GLY A 105 -4.36 5.01 -2.43
CA GLY A 105 -2.96 5.12 -2.03
C GLY A 105 -2.63 4.26 -0.83
N TYR A 106 -1.38 4.36 -0.39
CA TYR A 106 -0.91 3.77 0.86
C TYR A 106 -0.07 4.78 1.63
N LYS A 107 0.17 4.49 2.93
CA LYS A 107 1.03 5.28 3.82
C LYS A 107 1.64 4.35 4.88
N ASN A 108 2.68 4.84 5.56
CA ASN A 108 3.32 4.14 6.69
C ASN A 108 3.83 2.73 6.33
N LEU A 109 4.47 2.59 5.17
CA LEU A 109 5.05 1.31 4.74
C LEU A 109 6.25 0.94 5.62
N GLU A 110 6.17 -0.21 6.25
CA GLU A 110 7.20 -0.85 7.06
C GLU A 110 7.47 -2.26 6.52
N ILE A 111 8.74 -2.61 6.34
CA ILE A 111 9.16 -3.97 5.98
C ILE A 111 9.58 -4.65 7.29
N ILE A 112 8.89 -5.72 7.65
CA ILE A 112 9.10 -6.46 8.90
C ILE A 112 9.45 -7.92 8.61
N ASN A 113 9.97 -8.62 9.62
CA ASN A 113 10.14 -10.07 9.53
C ASN A 113 8.77 -10.74 9.72
N ALA A 114 8.39 -11.64 8.82
CA ALA A 114 7.07 -12.31 8.85
C ALA A 114 6.82 -13.07 10.16
N LYS A 115 7.89 -13.53 10.82
CA LYS A 115 7.85 -14.33 12.07
C LYS A 115 7.71 -13.50 13.34
N LEU A 116 7.86 -12.18 13.28
CA LEU A 116 7.72 -11.31 14.44
C LEU A 116 6.29 -10.75 14.44
N ASN A 117 5.49 -11.20 15.42
CA ASN A 117 4.17 -10.65 15.74
C ASN A 117 4.31 -9.49 16.72
#